data_AF-A0A7J2IQE7-F1
#
_entry.id   AF-A0A7J2IQE7-F1
#
_cell.length_a   1.000
_cell.length_b   1.000
_cell.length_c   1.000
_cell.angle_alpha   90.00
_cell.angle_beta   90.00
_cell.angle_gamma   90.00
#
_symmetry.space_group_name_H-M   'P 1'
#
loop_
_entity.id
_entity.type
_entity.pdbx_description
1 polymer ?
#
loop_
_entity_poly.entity_id
_entity_poly.type
_entity_poly.pdbx_seq_one_letter_code
_entity_poly.pdbx_strand_id
1 'polypeptide(L)'
;MISSSLIGMVIYVLLLILVYVLIITEVVHKSIAALIGAAISVIVGSFLGLFDVTEVGGFIDLRTLGIIIGVMILVDVSRRSGLFQFIALKAIRMSGYKPRRLFVIFCLLTAFLSGIIGNITAMLIIGTLTVLTLIPLGVNPVPFLIAEVIISNVGSLMTLIGGIPPILVSSAAGLSFFEFTVFSMPFCIALVLITINILLLIFKKRIPAKFEFDIAIFEEIDPWVVVTDKKLFWKSLIILSLTIILFIIYDRLRLTLEFVAMLGGVLLLFLSGVDPEEVFRSLDWGTIFFFVGFFVLIGSIERSGLLEEVAKGLS
;
A
#
# COMPACT_ATOMS: atom_id res chain seq x y z
N MET A 1 27.13 -35.11 15.42
CA MET A 1 26.22 -34.41 16.34
C MET A 1 25.74 -33.16 15.62
N ILE A 2 24.46 -33.11 15.24
CA ILE A 2 23.87 -31.87 14.71
C ILE A 2 23.92 -30.88 15.88
N SER A 3 24.62 -29.75 15.72
CA SER A 3 24.66 -28.72 16.76
C SER A 3 23.24 -28.23 17.03
N SER A 4 22.91 -27.90 18.28
CA SER A 4 21.62 -27.32 18.66
C SER A 4 21.25 -26.10 17.80
N SER A 5 22.25 -25.36 17.31
CA SER A 5 22.11 -24.26 16.36
C SER A 5 21.54 -24.70 15.00
N LEU A 6 22.03 -25.80 14.42
CA LEU A 6 21.58 -26.29 13.12
C LEU A 6 20.14 -26.81 13.17
N ILE A 7 19.73 -27.43 14.29
CA ILE A 7 18.34 -27.83 14.53
C ILE A 7 17.44 -26.59 14.57
N GLY A 8 17.84 -25.55 15.29
CA GLY A 8 17.11 -24.29 15.35
C GLY A 8 16.91 -23.68 13.96
N MET A 9 17.99 -23.53 13.20
CA MET A 9 17.95 -22.99 11.83
C MET A 9 16.97 -23.75 10.92
N VAL A 10 16.99 -25.09 10.94
CA VAL A 10 16.08 -25.91 10.13
C VAL A 10 14.61 -25.69 10.54
N ILE A 11 14.32 -25.62 11.84
CA ILE A 11 12.95 -25.35 12.33
C ILE A 11 12.48 -23.98 11.83
N TYR A 12 13.31 -22.95 11.90
CA TYR A 12 12.97 -21.62 11.41
C TYR A 12 12.73 -21.56 9.89
N VAL A 13 13.52 -22.27 9.10
CA VAL A 13 13.29 -22.41 7.65
C VAL A 13 11.94 -23.06 7.37
N LEU A 14 11.64 -24.18 8.03
CA LEU A 14 10.37 -24.89 7.85
C LEU A 14 9.18 -24.01 8.28
N LEU A 15 9.32 -23.26 9.36
CA LEU A 15 8.31 -22.35 9.85
C LEU A 15 8.08 -21.18 8.89
N LEU A 16 9.14 -20.59 8.34
CA LEU A 16 9.04 -19.54 7.34
C LEU A 16 8.33 -20.04 6.06
N ILE A 17 8.71 -21.23 5.58
CA ILE A 17 8.05 -21.88 4.42
C ILE A 17 6.58 -22.11 4.72
N LEU A 18 6.24 -22.62 5.90
CA LEU A 18 4.85 -22.86 6.30
C LEU A 18 4.05 -21.56 6.30
N VAL A 19 4.57 -20.49 6.90
CA VAL A 19 3.91 -19.17 6.92
C VAL A 19 3.70 -18.64 5.51
N TYR A 20 4.69 -18.75 4.62
CA TYR A 20 4.53 -18.35 3.23
C TYR A 20 3.51 -19.19 2.47
N VAL A 21 3.51 -20.52 2.65
CA VAL A 21 2.49 -21.39 2.04
C VAL A 21 1.09 -21.00 2.52
N LEU A 22 0.89 -20.73 3.81
CA LEU A 22 -0.39 -20.28 4.35
C LEU A 22 -0.84 -18.93 3.77
N ILE A 23 0.09 -18.00 3.58
CA ILE A 23 -0.19 -16.69 2.97
C ILE A 23 -0.54 -16.84 1.48
N ILE A 24 0.25 -17.62 0.72
CA ILE A 24 0.09 -17.78 -0.74
C ILE A 24 -1.17 -18.57 -1.09
N THR A 25 -1.49 -19.60 -0.30
CA THR A 25 -2.70 -20.42 -0.50
C THR A 25 -3.96 -19.72 -0.01
N GLU A 26 -3.83 -18.59 0.71
CA GLU A 26 -4.92 -17.83 1.32
C GLU A 26 -5.89 -18.67 2.17
N VAL A 27 -5.46 -19.85 2.65
CA VAL A 27 -6.28 -20.75 3.49
C VAL A 27 -6.63 -20.10 4.82
N VAL A 28 -5.75 -19.23 5.31
CA VAL A 28 -5.96 -18.41 6.50
C VAL A 28 -5.64 -16.94 6.16
N HIS A 29 -6.24 -16.01 6.89
CA HIS A 29 -5.94 -14.59 6.71
C HIS A 29 -4.44 -14.33 6.98
N LYS A 30 -3.78 -13.55 6.11
CA LYS A 30 -2.33 -13.28 6.18
C LYS A 30 -1.83 -12.87 7.57
N SER A 31 -2.63 -12.06 8.29
CA SER A 31 -2.29 -11.61 9.65
C SER A 31 -2.29 -12.75 10.66
N ILE A 32 -3.21 -13.70 10.54
CA ILE A 32 -3.29 -14.89 11.40
C ILE A 32 -2.09 -15.79 11.12
N ALA A 33 -1.75 -16.03 9.85
CA ALA A 33 -0.56 -16.80 9.48
C ALA A 33 0.72 -16.19 10.08
N ALA A 34 0.89 -14.86 9.97
CA ALA A 34 2.04 -14.16 10.52
C ALA A 34 2.08 -14.20 12.05
N LEU A 35 0.94 -14.01 12.74
CA LEU A 35 0.87 -14.06 14.21
C LEU A 35 1.09 -15.47 14.77
N ILE A 36 0.55 -16.51 14.12
CA ILE A 36 0.83 -17.90 14.50
C ILE A 36 2.31 -18.22 14.28
N GLY A 37 2.86 -17.82 13.12
CA GLY A 37 4.29 -17.93 12.83
C GLY A 37 5.14 -17.28 13.92
N ALA A 38 4.82 -16.05 14.31
CA ALA A 38 5.48 -15.33 15.39
C ALA A 38 5.35 -16.03 16.75
N ALA A 39 4.16 -16.51 17.11
CA ALA A 39 3.96 -17.21 18.38
C ALA A 39 4.81 -18.48 18.46
N ILE A 40 4.82 -19.28 17.39
CA ILE A 40 5.62 -20.51 17.33
C ILE A 40 7.12 -20.16 17.30
N SER A 41 7.52 -19.10 16.57
CA SER A 41 8.92 -18.67 16.47
C SER A 41 9.48 -18.27 17.84
N VAL A 42 8.70 -17.55 18.66
CA VAL A 42 9.07 -17.17 20.03
C VAL A 42 9.16 -18.39 20.95
N ILE A 43 8.20 -19.32 20.88
CA ILE A 43 8.23 -20.56 21.68
C ILE A 43 9.49 -21.37 21.38
N VAL A 44 9.80 -21.56 20.10
CA VAL A 44 11.00 -22.29 19.65
C VAL A 44 12.28 -21.55 20.06
N GLY A 45 12.34 -20.24 19.84
CA GLY A 45 13.51 -19.41 20.17
C GLY A 45 13.84 -19.40 21.66
N SER A 46 12.82 -19.25 22.51
CA SER A 46 12.98 -19.30 23.95
C SER A 46 13.39 -20.70 24.43
N PHE A 47 12.77 -21.76 23.90
CA PHE A 47 13.11 -23.14 24.27
C PHE A 47 14.55 -23.54 23.88
N LEU A 48 15.03 -23.03 22.73
CA LEU A 48 16.40 -23.26 22.27
C LEU A 48 17.42 -22.32 22.93
N GLY A 49 16.99 -21.39 23.77
CA GLY A 49 17.86 -20.42 24.44
C GLY A 49 18.49 -19.40 23.50
N LEU A 50 17.85 -19.08 22.38
CA LEU A 50 18.35 -18.11 21.39
C LEU A 50 18.13 -16.66 21.83
N PHE A 51 17.03 -16.40 22.54
CA PHE A 51 16.66 -15.10 23.10
C PHE A 51 15.59 -15.28 24.19
N ASP A 52 15.45 -14.30 25.08
CA ASP A 52 14.37 -14.26 26.07
C ASP A 52 13.09 -13.65 25.49
N VAL A 53 11.92 -14.05 26.01
CA VAL A 53 10.62 -13.52 25.56
C VAL A 53 10.53 -12.00 25.76
N THR A 54 11.24 -11.44 26.73
CA THR A 54 11.31 -9.99 26.96
C THR A 54 12.01 -9.23 25.82
N GLU A 55 12.86 -9.90 25.02
CA GLU A 55 13.54 -9.29 23.87
C GLU A 55 12.62 -9.13 22.66
N VAL A 56 11.49 -9.85 22.62
CA VAL A 56 10.58 -9.88 21.46
C VAL A 56 10.01 -8.50 21.12
N GLY A 57 9.78 -7.66 22.13
CA GLY A 57 9.34 -6.28 21.92
C GLY A 57 10.33 -5.46 21.08
N GLY A 58 11.63 -5.78 21.16
CA GLY A 58 12.68 -5.14 20.37
C GLY A 58 12.73 -5.60 18.91
N PHE A 59 12.07 -6.71 18.55
CA PHE A 59 11.97 -7.16 17.16
C PHE A 59 10.96 -6.33 16.37
N ILE A 60 9.99 -5.70 17.05
CA ILE A 60 8.90 -4.96 16.41
C ILE A 60 9.40 -3.57 16.03
N ASP A 61 9.42 -3.26 14.72
CA ASP A 61 9.74 -1.93 14.23
C ASP A 61 8.55 -0.96 14.40
N LEU A 62 8.54 -0.27 15.55
CA LEU A 62 7.54 0.76 15.86
C LEU A 62 7.58 1.96 14.90
N ARG A 63 8.72 2.22 14.24
CA ARG A 63 8.81 3.31 13.25
C ARG A 63 7.99 2.95 12.03
N THR A 64 8.19 1.75 11.50
CA THR A 64 7.38 1.25 10.36
C THR A 64 5.89 1.23 10.71
N LEU A 65 5.51 0.74 11.90
CA LEU A 65 4.11 0.75 12.33
C LEU A 65 3.52 2.17 12.43
N GLY A 66 4.29 3.14 12.97
CA GLY A 66 3.86 4.53 13.06
C GLY A 66 3.65 5.19 11.69
N ILE A 67 4.51 4.89 10.71
CA ILE A 67 4.33 5.33 9.31
C ILE A 67 3.02 4.78 8.76
N ILE A 68 2.79 3.47 8.88
CA ILE A 68 1.61 2.80 8.33
C ILE A 68 0.34 3.39 8.96
N ILE A 69 0.25 3.46 10.29
CA ILE A 69 -0.93 3.98 10.99
C ILE A 69 -1.20 5.44 10.60
N GLY A 70 -0.17 6.29 10.63
CA GLY A 70 -0.31 7.71 10.29
C GLY A 70 -0.81 7.94 8.86
N VAL A 71 -0.26 7.21 7.89
CA VAL A 71 -0.69 7.27 6.48
C VAL A 71 -2.11 6.73 6.34
N MET A 72 -2.47 5.62 6.99
CA MET A 72 -3.82 5.05 6.90
C MET A 72 -4.88 6.02 7.43
N ILE A 73 -4.63 6.70 8.56
CA ILE A 73 -5.54 7.73 9.09
C ILE A 73 -5.64 8.89 8.10
N LEU A 74 -4.51 9.42 7.64
CA LEU A 74 -4.47 10.54 6.69
C LEU A 74 -5.27 10.23 5.41
N VAL A 75 -5.09 9.03 4.87
CA VAL A 75 -5.76 8.56 3.65
C VAL A 75 -7.24 8.32 3.88
N ASP A 76 -7.63 7.70 5.00
CA ASP A 76 -9.03 7.40 5.29
C ASP A 76 -9.86 8.70 5.40
N VAL A 77 -9.38 9.67 6.18
CA VAL A 77 -10.05 10.97 6.32
C VAL A 77 -10.09 11.71 4.99
N SER A 78 -8.99 11.69 4.22
CA SER A 78 -8.95 12.29 2.88
C SER A 78 -9.96 11.63 1.92
N ARG A 79 -10.13 10.30 1.99
CA ARG A 79 -11.11 9.57 1.20
C ARG A 79 -12.54 9.95 1.56
N ARG A 80 -12.85 10.13 2.86
CA ARG A 80 -14.18 10.54 3.33
C ARG A 80 -14.58 11.93 2.84
N SER A 81 -13.61 12.80 2.55
CA SER A 81 -13.86 14.13 2.00
C SER A 81 -14.35 14.14 0.53
N GLY A 82 -14.33 12.99 -0.14
CA GLY A 82 -14.60 12.89 -1.58
C GLY A 82 -13.42 13.31 -2.46
N LEU A 83 -12.24 13.60 -1.88
CA LEU A 83 -11.07 14.09 -2.61
C LEU A 83 -10.67 13.17 -3.77
N PHE A 84 -10.50 11.88 -3.52
CA PHE A 84 -10.02 10.94 -4.52
C PHE A 84 -11.10 10.64 -5.58
N GLN A 85 -12.37 10.58 -5.18
CA GLN A 85 -13.51 10.45 -6.09
C GLN A 85 -13.64 11.67 -7.00
N PHE A 86 -13.46 12.87 -6.48
CA PHE A 86 -13.45 14.11 -7.24
C PHE A 86 -12.34 14.12 -8.30
N ILE A 87 -11.11 13.76 -7.91
CA ILE A 87 -9.97 13.65 -8.83
C ILE A 87 -10.28 12.65 -9.95
N ALA A 88 -10.88 11.51 -9.59
CA ALA A 88 -11.21 10.48 -10.55
C ALA A 88 -12.33 10.88 -11.52
N LEU A 89 -13.41 11.51 -11.06
CA LEU A 89 -14.46 12.05 -11.94
C LEU A 89 -13.92 13.11 -12.90
N LYS A 90 -13.01 13.97 -12.42
CA LYS A 90 -12.33 14.94 -13.27
C LYS A 90 -11.47 14.24 -14.33
N ALA A 91 -10.79 13.16 -13.96
CA ALA A 91 -10.00 12.34 -14.87
C ALA A 91 -10.88 11.68 -15.96
N ILE A 92 -12.08 11.20 -15.60
CA ILE A 92 -13.06 10.67 -16.58
C ILE A 92 -13.41 11.74 -17.62
N ARG A 93 -13.76 12.96 -17.20
CA ARG A 93 -14.08 14.06 -18.11
C ARG A 93 -12.91 14.38 -19.05
N MET A 94 -11.67 14.35 -18.55
CA MET A 94 -10.46 14.57 -19.34
C MET A 94 -10.24 13.49 -20.43
N SER A 95 -10.85 12.31 -20.30
CA SER A 95 -10.75 11.26 -21.33
C SER A 95 -11.43 11.63 -22.65
N GLY A 96 -12.28 12.66 -22.64
CA GLY A 96 -13.17 12.99 -23.76
C GLY A 96 -14.07 11.82 -24.14
N TYR A 97 -14.41 10.99 -23.14
CA TYR A 97 -15.27 9.82 -23.23
C TYR A 97 -14.89 8.85 -24.36
N LYS A 98 -13.59 8.55 -24.48
CA LYS A 98 -13.10 7.51 -25.39
C LYS A 98 -12.60 6.31 -24.58
N PRO A 99 -13.08 5.07 -24.85
CA PRO A 99 -12.72 3.90 -24.02
C PRO A 99 -11.22 3.69 -23.84
N ARG A 100 -10.42 3.83 -24.90
CA ARG A 100 -8.96 3.69 -24.83
C ARG A 100 -8.28 4.80 -24.02
N ARG A 101 -8.76 6.05 -24.12
CA ARG A 101 -8.22 7.15 -23.33
C ARG A 101 -8.60 7.00 -21.86
N LEU A 102 -9.83 6.57 -21.61
CA LEU A 102 -10.32 6.26 -20.26
C LEU A 102 -9.47 5.17 -19.61
N PHE A 103 -9.15 4.09 -20.34
CA PHE A 103 -8.28 3.02 -19.88
C PHE A 103 -6.91 3.55 -19.44
N VAL A 104 -6.26 4.35 -20.28
CA VAL A 104 -4.96 4.95 -19.95
C VAL A 104 -5.06 5.87 -18.74
N ILE A 105 -6.10 6.69 -18.67
CA ILE A 105 -6.31 7.61 -17.54
C ILE A 105 -6.55 6.85 -16.24
N PHE A 106 -7.36 5.79 -16.24
CA PHE A 106 -7.57 4.97 -15.05
C PHE A 106 -6.30 4.27 -14.61
N CYS A 107 -5.49 3.76 -15.54
CA CYS A 107 -4.17 3.21 -15.21
C CYS A 107 -3.26 4.28 -14.59
N LEU A 108 -3.11 5.44 -15.23
CA LEU A 108 -2.25 6.52 -14.73
C LEU A 108 -2.72 7.03 -13.36
N LEU A 109 -4.02 7.17 -13.18
CA LEU A 109 -4.61 7.57 -11.91
C LEU A 109 -4.41 6.50 -10.84
N THR A 110 -4.54 5.22 -11.18
CA THR A 110 -4.24 4.10 -10.27
C THR A 110 -2.79 4.10 -9.84
N ALA A 111 -1.85 4.32 -10.77
CA ALA A 111 -0.43 4.41 -10.46
C ALA A 111 -0.15 5.57 -9.50
N PHE A 112 -0.71 6.75 -9.79
CA PHE A 112 -0.57 7.94 -8.97
C PHE A 112 -1.15 7.76 -7.56
N LEU A 113 -2.40 7.30 -7.47
CA LEU A 113 -3.05 7.05 -6.18
C LEU A 113 -2.30 5.97 -5.41
N SER A 114 -1.99 4.83 -6.03
CA SER A 114 -1.28 3.75 -5.34
C SER A 114 0.09 4.20 -4.83
N GLY A 115 0.77 5.12 -5.51
CA GLY A 115 2.03 5.69 -5.05
C GLY A 115 1.90 6.58 -3.81
N ILE A 116 0.70 6.99 -3.40
CA ILE A 116 0.49 7.94 -2.28
C ILE A 116 -0.39 7.35 -1.18
N ILE A 117 -1.43 6.58 -1.54
CA ILE A 117 -2.51 6.16 -0.63
C ILE A 117 -2.54 4.66 -0.35
N GLY A 118 -1.58 3.89 -0.89
CA GLY A 118 -1.52 2.44 -0.78
C GLY A 118 -2.31 1.71 -1.88
N ASN A 119 -1.83 0.53 -2.27
CA ASN A 119 -2.40 -0.28 -3.34
C ASN A 119 -3.85 -0.74 -3.07
N ILE A 120 -4.14 -1.25 -1.87
CA ILE A 120 -5.50 -1.73 -1.53
C ILE A 120 -6.50 -0.58 -1.61
N THR A 121 -6.20 0.57 -0.99
CA THR A 121 -7.08 1.73 -1.00
C THR A 121 -7.29 2.29 -2.40
N ALA A 122 -6.22 2.41 -3.19
CA ALA A 122 -6.31 2.84 -4.58
C ALA A 122 -7.21 1.92 -5.39
N MET A 123 -7.10 0.60 -5.21
CA MET A 123 -7.96 -0.38 -5.90
C MET A 123 -9.41 -0.33 -5.45
N LEU A 124 -9.70 -0.06 -4.17
CA LEU A 124 -11.08 0.12 -3.71
C LEU A 124 -11.73 1.35 -4.35
N ILE A 125 -10.99 2.46 -4.45
CA ILE A 125 -11.50 3.71 -5.02
C ILE A 125 -11.64 3.58 -6.54
N ILE A 126 -10.55 3.25 -7.23
CA ILE A 126 -10.56 3.17 -8.69
C ILE A 126 -11.42 2.00 -9.16
N GLY A 127 -11.30 0.82 -8.56
CA GLY A 127 -12.09 -0.34 -8.98
C GLY A 127 -13.60 -0.09 -8.88
N THR A 128 -14.06 0.55 -7.80
CA THR A 128 -15.48 0.93 -7.67
C THR A 128 -15.88 1.93 -8.76
N LEU A 129 -15.06 2.95 -9.00
CA LEU A 129 -15.33 3.95 -10.03
C LEU A 129 -15.30 3.35 -11.44
N THR A 130 -14.39 2.42 -11.70
CA THR A 130 -14.28 1.70 -12.96
C THR A 130 -15.54 0.90 -13.25
N VAL A 131 -16.05 0.18 -12.26
CA VAL A 131 -17.33 -0.53 -12.36
C VAL A 131 -18.49 0.43 -12.59
N LEU A 132 -18.61 1.48 -11.78
CA LEU A 132 -19.68 2.48 -11.87
C LEU A 132 -19.64 3.30 -13.16
N THR A 133 -18.48 3.44 -13.79
CA THR A 133 -18.33 4.16 -15.05
C THR A 133 -18.58 3.26 -16.25
N LEU A 134 -18.04 2.04 -16.25
CA LEU A 134 -18.03 1.19 -17.44
C LEU A 134 -19.34 0.41 -17.64
N ILE A 135 -19.99 -0.05 -16.55
CA ILE A 135 -21.24 -0.81 -16.66
C ILE A 135 -22.35 0.01 -17.34
N PRO A 136 -22.64 1.26 -16.93
CA PRO A 136 -23.65 2.07 -17.61
C PRO A 136 -23.31 2.41 -19.06
N LEU A 137 -22.03 2.32 -19.44
CA LEU A 137 -21.55 2.55 -20.82
C LEU A 137 -21.51 1.28 -21.68
N GLY A 138 -21.98 0.14 -21.15
CA GLY A 138 -22.02 -1.14 -21.85
C GLY A 138 -20.66 -1.79 -22.02
N VAL A 139 -19.68 -1.39 -21.20
CA VAL A 139 -18.31 -1.90 -21.29
C VAL A 139 -18.04 -2.89 -20.18
N ASN A 140 -17.52 -4.06 -20.54
CA ASN A 140 -17.04 -5.03 -19.56
C ASN A 140 -15.87 -4.42 -18.74
N PRO A 141 -15.99 -4.28 -17.40
CA PRO A 141 -14.96 -3.65 -16.58
C PRO A 141 -13.74 -4.54 -16.32
N VAL A 142 -13.84 -5.86 -16.54
CA VAL A 142 -12.79 -6.83 -16.18
C VAL A 142 -11.40 -6.47 -16.76
N PRO A 143 -11.24 -6.10 -18.04
CA PRO A 143 -9.93 -5.70 -18.58
C PRO A 143 -9.34 -4.47 -17.89
N PHE A 144 -10.17 -3.52 -17.49
CA PHE A 144 -9.74 -2.32 -16.78
C PHE A 144 -9.30 -2.67 -15.36
N LEU A 145 -10.11 -3.43 -14.64
CA LEU A 145 -9.80 -3.87 -13.27
C LEU A 145 -8.49 -4.68 -13.22
N ILE A 146 -8.27 -5.61 -14.15
CA ILE A 146 -7.01 -6.38 -14.22
C ILE A 146 -5.83 -5.44 -14.47
N ALA A 147 -5.97 -4.49 -15.39
CA ALA A 147 -4.93 -3.51 -15.68
C ALA A 147 -4.62 -2.63 -14.47
N GLU A 148 -5.65 -2.16 -13.77
CA GLU A 148 -5.54 -1.35 -12.55
C GLU A 148 -4.85 -2.13 -11.43
N VAL A 149 -5.20 -3.41 -11.20
CA VAL A 149 -4.52 -4.26 -10.20
C VAL A 149 -3.02 -4.31 -10.50
N ILE A 150 -2.65 -4.62 -11.75
CA ILE A 150 -1.24 -4.73 -12.17
C ILE A 150 -0.53 -3.38 -11.99
N ILE A 151 -1.15 -2.30 -12.48
CA ILE A 151 -0.60 -0.95 -12.40
C ILE A 151 -0.51 -0.43 -10.97
N SER A 152 -1.41 -0.83 -10.07
CA SER A 152 -1.35 -0.46 -8.65
C SER A 152 -0.07 -0.99 -8.00
N ASN A 153 0.30 -2.24 -8.30
CA ASN A 153 1.53 -2.83 -7.78
C ASN A 153 2.77 -2.09 -8.29
N VAL A 154 2.81 -1.74 -9.58
CA VAL A 154 3.93 -0.96 -10.15
C VAL A 154 3.96 0.47 -9.59
N GLY A 155 2.81 1.13 -9.50
CA GLY A 155 2.68 2.50 -9.01
C GLY A 155 3.06 2.65 -7.53
N SER A 156 2.77 1.63 -6.71
CA SER A 156 3.14 1.61 -5.29
C SER A 156 4.66 1.74 -5.06
N LEU A 157 5.49 1.33 -6.03
CA LEU A 157 6.95 1.41 -5.95
C LEU A 157 7.49 2.84 -6.17
N MET A 158 6.65 3.78 -6.62
CA MET A 158 7.06 5.14 -6.95
C MET A 158 7.55 5.94 -5.74
N THR A 159 6.94 5.71 -4.58
CA THR A 159 7.32 6.38 -3.33
C THR A 159 7.42 5.37 -2.20
N LEU A 160 8.11 5.77 -1.12
CA LEU A 160 8.25 4.96 0.09
C LEU A 160 6.88 4.64 0.72
N ILE A 161 5.91 5.54 0.66
CA ILE A 161 4.58 5.35 1.28
C ILE A 161 3.56 4.65 0.37
N GLY A 162 3.92 4.36 -0.89
CA GLY A 162 3.01 3.76 -1.85
C GLY A 162 2.63 2.31 -1.52
N GLY A 163 3.45 1.63 -0.72
CA GLY A 163 3.14 0.27 -0.30
C GLY A 163 4.09 -0.27 0.75
N ILE A 164 3.79 -1.48 1.19
CA ILE A 164 4.55 -2.23 2.20
C ILE A 164 6.00 -2.53 1.74
N PRO A 165 6.23 -3.09 0.54
CA PRO A 165 7.60 -3.45 0.14
C PRO A 165 8.57 -2.25 0.07
N PRO A 166 8.18 -1.08 -0.49
CA PRO A 166 9.01 0.13 -0.41
C PRO A 166 9.41 0.54 1.01
N ILE A 167 8.50 0.49 1.98
CA ILE A 167 8.80 0.81 3.39
C ILE A 167 9.87 -0.16 3.93
N LEU A 168 9.69 -1.46 3.70
CA LEU A 168 10.62 -2.49 4.17
C LEU A 168 12.02 -2.35 3.53
N VAL A 169 12.07 -2.15 2.21
CA VAL A 169 13.33 -1.95 1.48
C VAL A 169 14.03 -0.69 1.96
N SER A 170 13.30 0.40 2.16
CA SER A 170 13.88 1.66 2.64
C SER A 170 14.42 1.54 4.06
N SER A 171 13.69 0.86 4.95
CA SER A 171 14.11 0.61 6.34
C SER A 171 15.39 -0.24 6.37
N ALA A 172 15.45 -1.33 5.59
CA ALA A 172 16.62 -2.19 5.50
C ALA A 172 17.84 -1.51 4.85
N ALA A 173 17.61 -0.68 3.82
CA ALA A 173 18.67 0.05 3.12
C ALA A 173 19.09 1.37 3.81
N GLY A 174 18.38 1.79 4.86
CA GLY A 174 18.59 3.08 5.52
C GLY A 174 18.33 4.29 4.61
N LEU A 175 17.51 4.14 3.57
CA LEU A 175 17.21 5.21 2.62
C LEU A 175 16.18 6.17 3.20
N SER A 176 16.36 7.47 2.96
CA SER A 176 15.33 8.47 3.24
C SER A 176 14.20 8.42 2.21
N PHE A 177 13.03 8.97 2.57
CA PHE A 177 11.90 9.11 1.63
C PHE A 177 12.32 9.82 0.33
N PHE A 178 13.12 10.88 0.45
CA PHE A 178 13.57 11.66 -0.70
C PHE A 178 14.52 10.85 -1.60
N GLU A 179 15.52 10.18 -1.03
CA GLU A 179 16.46 9.35 -1.78
C GLU A 179 15.76 8.20 -2.49
N PHE A 180 14.89 7.48 -1.77
CA PHE A 180 14.12 6.38 -2.34
C PHE A 180 13.24 6.87 -3.49
N THR A 181 12.51 7.99 -3.30
CA THR A 181 11.56 8.49 -4.30
C THR A 181 12.29 9.04 -5.53
N VAL A 182 13.36 9.83 -5.36
CA VAL A 182 14.14 10.37 -6.49
C VAL A 182 14.78 9.24 -7.31
N PHE A 183 15.24 8.19 -6.65
CA PHE A 183 15.80 7.03 -7.32
C PHE A 183 14.73 6.20 -8.02
N SER A 184 13.66 5.81 -7.31
CA SER A 184 12.66 4.84 -7.79
C SER A 184 11.65 5.45 -8.78
N MET A 185 11.24 6.70 -8.58
CA MET A 185 10.15 7.33 -9.34
C MET A 185 10.39 7.35 -10.85
N PRO A 186 11.58 7.72 -11.39
CA PRO A 186 11.82 7.68 -12.84
C PRO A 186 11.67 6.28 -13.45
N PHE A 187 12.21 5.25 -12.77
CA PHE A 187 12.08 3.86 -13.22
C PHE A 187 10.62 3.39 -13.14
N CYS A 188 9.91 3.74 -12.08
CA CYS A 188 8.49 3.42 -11.93
C CYS A 188 7.64 4.10 -13.00
N ILE A 189 7.90 5.36 -13.34
CA ILE A 189 7.19 6.05 -14.44
C ILE A 189 7.44 5.32 -15.76
N ALA A 190 8.69 4.97 -16.07
CA ALA A 190 9.01 4.21 -17.27
C ALA A 190 8.28 2.85 -17.28
N LEU A 191 8.30 2.12 -16.18
CA LEU A 191 7.62 0.83 -16.02
C LEU A 191 6.10 0.95 -16.15
N VAL A 192 5.48 1.98 -15.56
CA VAL A 192 4.04 2.25 -15.71
C VAL A 192 3.71 2.47 -17.18
N LEU A 193 4.48 3.30 -17.88
CA LEU A 193 4.25 3.56 -19.31
C LEU A 193 4.42 2.30 -20.16
N ILE A 194 5.49 1.53 -19.93
CA ILE A 194 5.71 0.24 -20.62
C ILE A 194 4.55 -0.72 -20.36
N THR A 195 4.14 -0.84 -19.10
CA THR A 195 3.07 -1.75 -18.67
C THR A 195 1.74 -1.35 -19.29
N ILE A 196 1.38 -0.06 -19.30
CA ILE A 196 0.16 0.44 -19.97
C ILE A 196 0.17 0.09 -21.46
N ASN A 197 1.31 0.27 -22.14
CA ASN A 197 1.42 -0.07 -23.57
C ASN A 197 1.23 -1.57 -23.81
N ILE A 198 1.85 -2.43 -23.00
CA ILE A 198 1.67 -3.89 -23.08
C ILE A 198 0.20 -4.25 -22.83
N LEU A 199 -0.43 -3.69 -21.79
CA LEU A 199 -1.82 -3.96 -21.45
C LEU A 199 -2.79 -3.49 -22.54
N LEU A 200 -2.52 -2.35 -23.18
CA LEU A 200 -3.28 -1.88 -24.35
C LEU A 200 -3.19 -2.84 -25.53
N LEU A 201 -2.04 -3.49 -25.74
CA LEU A 201 -1.88 -4.51 -26.79
C LEU A 201 -2.63 -5.79 -26.44
N ILE A 202 -2.51 -6.27 -25.20
CA ILE A 202 -3.19 -7.47 -24.70
C ILE A 202 -4.72 -7.30 -24.76
N PHE A 203 -5.22 -6.15 -24.28
CA PHE A 203 -6.66 -5.88 -24.20
C PHE A 203 -7.23 -5.13 -25.41
N LYS A 204 -6.46 -4.96 -26.49
CA LYS A 204 -6.87 -4.23 -27.71
C LYS A 204 -8.23 -4.66 -28.28
N LYS A 205 -8.52 -5.97 -28.22
CA LYS A 205 -9.78 -6.57 -28.72
C LYS A 205 -10.92 -6.53 -27.67
N ARG A 206 -10.59 -6.36 -26.39
CA ARG A 206 -11.57 -6.34 -25.28
C ARG A 206 -11.99 -4.92 -24.89
N ILE A 207 -11.17 -3.92 -25.21
CA ILE A 207 -11.53 -2.50 -25.04
C ILE A 207 -12.28 -2.06 -26.31
N PRO A 208 -13.56 -1.65 -26.20
CA PRO A 208 -14.35 -1.30 -27.37
C PRO A 208 -13.83 -0.01 -28.03
N ALA A 209 -14.13 0.16 -29.32
CA ALA A 209 -13.70 1.35 -30.06
C ALA A 209 -14.51 2.60 -29.70
N LYS A 210 -15.77 2.41 -29.28
CA LYS A 210 -16.73 3.43 -28.82
C LYS A 210 -17.55 2.85 -27.67
N PHE A 211 -18.12 3.69 -26.83
CA PHE A 211 -19.11 3.25 -25.84
C PHE A 211 -20.40 2.81 -26.55
N GLU A 212 -21.10 1.84 -25.97
CA GLU A 212 -22.35 1.31 -26.54
C GLU A 212 -23.54 2.23 -26.25
N PHE A 213 -23.52 2.88 -25.08
CA PHE A 213 -24.57 3.78 -24.62
C PHE A 213 -24.14 5.25 -24.60
N ASP A 214 -25.13 6.13 -24.54
CA ASP A 214 -24.93 7.57 -24.55
C ASP A 214 -24.16 8.05 -23.31
N ILE A 215 -23.18 8.91 -23.55
CA ILE A 215 -22.28 9.51 -22.57
C ILE A 215 -22.89 10.76 -21.91
N ALA A 216 -24.04 11.23 -22.40
CA ALA A 216 -24.79 12.35 -21.82
C ALA A 216 -24.98 12.23 -20.30
N ILE A 217 -25.19 11.00 -19.80
CA ILE A 217 -25.32 10.72 -18.35
C ILE A 217 -24.08 11.17 -17.57
N PHE A 218 -22.87 11.06 -18.14
CA PHE A 218 -21.62 11.46 -17.47
C PHE A 218 -21.21 12.90 -17.76
N GLU A 219 -21.64 13.47 -18.89
CA GLU A 219 -21.39 14.88 -19.21
C GLU A 219 -22.07 15.83 -18.21
N GLU A 220 -23.24 15.44 -17.72
CA GLU A 220 -24.03 16.25 -16.78
C GLU A 220 -23.60 16.09 -15.31
N ILE A 221 -22.87 15.02 -14.95
CA ILE A 221 -22.45 14.78 -13.55
C ILE A 221 -21.35 15.73 -13.14
N ASP A 222 -21.67 16.75 -12.35
CA ASP A 222 -20.68 17.62 -11.71
C ASP A 222 -19.79 16.82 -10.74
N PRO A 223 -18.45 16.82 -10.90
CA PRO A 223 -17.52 16.18 -9.97
C PRO A 223 -17.69 16.64 -8.53
N TRP A 224 -18.24 17.82 -8.29
CA TRP A 224 -18.53 18.28 -6.92
C TRP A 224 -19.64 17.50 -6.22
N VAL A 225 -20.44 16.70 -6.93
CA VAL A 225 -21.53 15.92 -6.33
C VAL A 225 -21.03 14.86 -5.34
N VAL A 226 -19.80 14.37 -5.51
CA VAL A 226 -19.17 13.40 -4.59
C VAL A 226 -18.48 14.06 -3.39
N VAL A 227 -18.39 15.40 -3.38
CA VAL A 227 -17.79 16.15 -2.27
C VAL A 227 -18.91 16.51 -1.29
N THR A 228 -19.04 15.70 -0.24
CA THR A 228 -20.07 15.87 0.80
C THR A 228 -19.83 17.09 1.68
N ASP A 229 -18.58 17.36 2.04
CA ASP A 229 -18.16 18.55 2.80
C ASP A 229 -16.98 19.25 2.12
N LYS A 230 -17.23 20.43 1.56
CA LYS A 230 -16.22 21.26 0.90
C LYS A 230 -15.12 21.74 1.86
N LYS A 231 -15.43 21.97 3.14
CA LYS A 231 -14.41 22.34 4.15
C LYS A 231 -13.48 21.17 4.39
N LEU A 232 -14.03 19.97 4.56
CA LEU A 232 -13.24 18.75 4.75
C LEU A 232 -12.39 18.44 3.51
N PHE A 233 -12.91 18.65 2.30
CA PHE A 233 -12.17 18.49 1.06
C PHE A 233 -10.91 19.37 1.01
N TRP A 234 -11.05 20.67 1.28
CA TRP A 234 -9.91 21.59 1.25
C TRP A 234 -8.92 21.33 2.40
N LYS A 235 -9.41 21.01 3.60
CA LYS A 235 -8.55 20.59 4.72
C LYS A 235 -7.74 19.34 4.35
N SER A 236 -8.39 18.33 3.76
CA SER A 236 -7.73 17.09 3.31
C SER A 236 -6.69 17.37 2.25
N LEU A 237 -7.01 18.16 1.23
CA LEU A 237 -6.09 18.51 0.15
C LEU A 237 -4.86 19.28 0.66
N ILE A 238 -5.08 20.27 1.53
CA ILE A 238 -4.01 21.09 2.12
C ILE A 238 -3.12 20.23 3.00
N ILE A 239 -3.69 19.44 3.92
CA ILE A 239 -2.90 18.66 4.88
C ILE A 239 -2.18 17.52 4.18
N LEU A 240 -2.81 16.81 3.24
CA LEU A 240 -2.15 15.79 2.44
C LEU A 240 -0.95 16.37 1.68
N SER A 241 -1.12 17.53 1.04
CA SER A 241 -0.05 18.21 0.30
C SER A 241 1.08 18.67 1.24
N LEU A 242 0.74 19.22 2.40
CA LEU A 242 1.70 19.61 3.44
C LEU A 242 2.49 18.40 3.93
N THR A 243 1.82 17.28 4.22
CA THR A 243 2.46 16.05 4.69
C THR A 243 3.40 15.46 3.64
N ILE A 244 3.03 15.48 2.35
CA ILE A 244 3.92 15.07 1.25
C ILE A 244 5.17 15.97 1.20
N ILE A 245 5.00 17.28 1.33
CA ILE A 245 6.13 18.23 1.37
C ILE A 245 7.02 17.93 2.59
N LEU A 246 6.42 17.71 3.76
CA LEU A 246 7.14 17.33 4.98
C LEU A 246 7.91 16.02 4.80
N PHE A 247 7.35 15.00 4.14
CA PHE A 247 8.09 13.76 3.82
C PHE A 247 9.31 14.00 2.93
N ILE A 248 9.32 15.03 2.10
CA ILE A 248 10.48 15.38 1.27
C ILE A 248 11.58 16.05 2.09
N ILE A 249 11.21 16.87 3.09
CA ILE A 249 12.17 17.71 3.84
C ILE A 249 12.39 17.27 5.30
N TYR A 250 11.78 16.17 5.74
CA TYR A 250 11.78 15.74 7.15
C TYR A 250 13.19 15.61 7.75
N ASP A 251 14.13 15.08 6.98
CA ASP A 251 15.52 14.88 7.40
C ASP A 251 16.22 16.21 7.68
N ARG A 252 15.97 17.24 6.84
CA ARG A 252 16.48 18.60 7.07
C ARG A 252 15.91 19.25 8.32
N LEU A 253 14.71 18.86 8.72
CA LEU A 253 14.02 19.34 9.91
C LEU A 253 14.36 18.51 11.17
N ARG A 254 15.24 17.49 11.05
CA ARG A 254 15.56 16.54 12.12
C ARG A 254 14.32 15.84 12.70
N LEU A 255 13.32 15.62 11.84
CA LEU A 255 12.12 14.85 12.17
C LEU A 255 12.33 13.39 11.73
N THR A 256 11.46 12.49 12.19
CA THR A 256 11.39 11.11 11.70
C THR A 256 10.17 10.91 10.79
N LEU A 257 10.21 9.91 9.90
CA LEU A 257 9.13 9.65 8.95
C LEU A 257 7.82 9.29 9.66
N GLU A 258 7.90 8.45 10.69
CA GLU A 258 6.76 8.05 11.51
C GLU A 258 6.12 9.26 12.22
N PHE A 259 6.92 10.22 12.67
CA PHE A 259 6.40 11.43 13.29
C PHE A 259 5.64 12.30 12.27
N VAL A 260 6.18 12.49 11.07
CA VAL A 260 5.52 13.25 10.01
C VAL A 260 4.20 12.58 9.59
N ALA A 261 4.20 11.26 9.42
CA ALA A 261 3.00 10.49 9.08
C ALA A 261 1.92 10.63 10.16
N MET A 262 2.29 10.43 11.43
CA MET A 262 1.39 10.56 12.57
C MET A 262 0.88 11.99 12.73
N LEU A 263 1.75 12.99 12.59
CA LEU A 263 1.36 14.40 12.66
C LEU A 263 0.33 14.74 11.58
N GLY A 264 0.56 14.32 10.33
CA GLY A 264 -0.37 14.53 9.22
C GLY A 264 -1.73 13.88 9.47
N GLY A 265 -1.73 12.59 9.84
CA GLY A 265 -2.96 11.84 10.10
C GLY A 265 -3.75 12.41 11.28
N VAL A 266 -3.09 12.66 12.42
CA VAL A 266 -3.73 13.19 13.63
C VAL A 266 -4.22 14.62 13.42
N LEU A 267 -3.44 15.49 12.78
CA LEU A 267 -3.84 16.86 12.50
C LEU A 267 -5.05 16.90 11.56
N LEU A 268 -5.07 16.09 10.50
CA LEU A 268 -6.23 15.99 9.61
C LEU A 268 -7.44 15.44 10.36
N LEU A 269 -7.28 14.38 11.14
CA LEU A 269 -8.37 13.80 11.93
C LEU A 269 -8.97 14.83 12.89
N PHE A 270 -8.13 15.52 13.65
CA PHE A 270 -8.56 16.57 14.58
C PHE A 270 -9.30 17.71 13.88
N LEU A 271 -8.79 18.19 12.75
CA LEU A 271 -9.39 19.29 12.00
C LEU A 271 -10.61 18.85 11.18
N SER A 272 -10.77 17.56 10.90
CA SER A 272 -11.86 17.03 10.08
C SER A 272 -13.21 17.11 10.75
N GLY A 273 -13.26 17.00 12.08
CA GLY A 273 -14.50 16.85 12.83
C GLY A 273 -15.20 15.50 12.63
N VAL A 274 -14.56 14.55 11.94
CA VAL A 274 -15.02 13.16 11.82
C VAL A 274 -14.78 12.45 13.14
N ASP A 275 -15.71 11.59 13.55
CA ASP A 275 -15.55 10.76 14.74
C ASP A 275 -14.30 9.87 14.60
N PRO A 276 -13.30 9.99 15.50
CA PRO A 276 -12.11 9.14 15.50
C PRO A 276 -12.44 7.65 15.50
N GLU A 277 -13.52 7.25 16.18
CA GLU A 277 -13.90 5.85 16.31
C GLU A 277 -14.34 5.25 14.97
N GLU A 278 -15.01 6.06 14.12
CA GLU A 278 -15.35 5.64 12.77
C GLU A 278 -14.10 5.45 11.91
N VAL A 279 -13.12 6.33 12.04
CA VAL A 279 -11.86 6.26 11.28
C VAL A 279 -11.05 5.06 11.72
N PHE A 280 -10.92 4.81 13.03
CA PHE A 280 -10.19 3.68 13.56
C PHE A 280 -10.81 2.33 13.16
N ARG A 281 -12.14 2.26 13.03
CA ARG A 281 -12.83 1.06 12.52
C ARG A 281 -12.60 0.80 11.04
N SER A 282 -12.34 1.82 10.23
CA SER A 282 -12.08 1.65 8.79
C SER A 282 -10.62 1.39 8.45
N LEU A 283 -9.70 1.44 9.43
CA LEU A 283 -8.31 1.07 9.23
C LEU A 283 -8.17 -0.45 9.01
N ASP A 284 -7.28 -0.85 8.10
CA ASP A 284 -6.87 -2.24 7.90
C ASP A 284 -5.92 -2.71 9.00
N TRP A 285 -6.48 -3.03 10.17
CA TRP A 285 -5.77 -3.64 11.30
C TRP A 285 -5.12 -4.98 10.94
N GLY A 286 -5.64 -5.68 9.93
CA GLY A 286 -5.04 -6.91 9.42
C GLY A 286 -3.62 -6.67 8.93
N THR A 287 -3.35 -5.55 8.27
CA THR A 287 -1.99 -5.17 7.88
C THR A 287 -1.10 -4.88 9.08
N ILE A 288 -1.58 -4.16 10.11
CA ILE A 288 -0.80 -3.91 11.35
C ILE A 288 -0.40 -5.22 12.03
N PHE A 289 -1.36 -6.12 12.25
CA PHE A 289 -1.11 -7.41 12.88
C PHE A 289 -0.20 -8.31 12.05
N PHE A 290 -0.33 -8.26 10.72
CA PHE A 290 0.58 -8.94 9.82
C PHE A 290 2.03 -8.49 10.02
N PHE A 291 2.28 -7.19 10.09
CA PHE A 291 3.65 -6.67 10.30
C PHE A 291 4.21 -6.97 11.68
N VAL A 292 3.39 -6.87 12.73
CA VAL A 292 3.81 -7.25 14.08
C VAL A 292 4.27 -8.71 14.08
N GLY A 293 3.46 -9.62 13.52
CA GLY A 293 3.85 -11.03 13.40
C GLY A 293 5.07 -11.24 12.51
N PHE A 294 5.14 -10.55 11.38
CA PHE A 294 6.26 -10.65 10.45
C PHE A 294 7.57 -10.19 11.08
N PHE A 295 7.59 -9.05 11.77
CA PHE A 295 8.78 -8.54 12.45
C PHE A 295 9.27 -9.47 13.56
N VAL A 296 8.36 -10.00 14.38
CA VAL A 296 8.72 -10.99 15.39
C VAL A 296 9.30 -12.25 14.76
N LEU A 297 8.69 -12.74 13.67
CA LEU A 297 9.17 -13.90 12.93
C LEU A 297 10.58 -13.68 12.38
N ILE A 298 10.80 -12.56 11.67
CA ILE A 298 12.10 -12.22 11.09
C ILE A 298 13.15 -12.00 12.18
N GLY A 299 12.84 -11.28 13.26
CA GLY A 299 13.76 -11.09 14.38
C GLY A 299 14.13 -12.41 15.07
N SER A 300 13.18 -13.35 15.19
CA SER A 300 13.47 -14.69 15.70
C SER A 300 14.41 -15.48 14.78
N ILE A 301 14.22 -15.35 13.46
CA ILE A 301 15.08 -15.97 12.45
C ILE A 301 16.48 -15.38 12.49
N GLU A 302 16.62 -14.07 12.64
CA GLU A 302 17.91 -13.39 12.76
C GLU A 302 18.69 -13.90 13.98
N ARG A 303 18.04 -14.02 15.14
CA ARG A 303 18.65 -14.59 16.36
C ARG A 303 19.04 -16.06 16.25
N SER A 304 18.48 -16.80 15.29
CA SER A 304 18.90 -18.19 15.04
C SER A 304 20.25 -18.31 14.32
N GLY A 305 20.79 -17.20 13.79
CA GLY A 305 22.00 -17.18 12.97
C GLY A 305 21.79 -17.68 11.53
N LEU A 306 20.55 -18.05 11.16
CA LEU A 306 20.21 -18.55 9.82
C LEU A 306 20.60 -17.55 8.72
N LEU A 307 20.32 -16.25 8.93
CA LEU A 307 20.61 -15.22 7.94
C LEU A 307 22.12 -15.07 7.70
N GLU A 308 22.94 -15.21 8.74
CA GLU A 308 24.40 -15.14 8.62
C GLU A 308 24.97 -16.33 7.84
N GLU A 309 24.47 -17.55 8.07
CA GLU A 309 24.97 -18.73 7.35
C GLU A 309 24.54 -18.76 5.89
N VAL A 310 23.33 -18.28 5.59
CA VAL A 310 22.92 -18.06 4.21
C VAL A 310 23.82 -17.02 3.55
N ALA A 311 24.16 -15.93 4.24
CA ALA A 311 25.05 -14.90 3.72
C ALA A 311 26.46 -15.45 3.42
N LYS A 312 27.04 -16.25 4.33
CA LYS A 312 28.34 -16.90 4.09
C LYS A 312 28.32 -17.92 2.95
N GLY A 313 27.19 -18.60 2.73
CA GLY A 313 27.05 -19.54 1.62
C GLY A 313 26.95 -18.87 0.24
N LEU A 314 26.63 -17.57 0.20
CA LEU A 314 26.50 -16.77 -1.02
C LEU A 314 27.75 -15.93 -1.33
N SER A 315 28.69 -15.78 -0.39
CA SER A 315 29.97 -15.08 -0.55
C SER A 315 31.09 -16.01 -1.01
#